data_AF-X1F2N1-F1
#
_entry.id   AF-X1F2N1-F1
#
_cell.length_a   1.000
_cell.length_b   1.000
_cell.length_c   1.000
_cell.angle_alpha   90.00
_cell.angle_beta   90.00
_cell.angle_gamma   90.00
#
_symmetry.space_group_name_H-M   'P 1'
#
loop_
_entity.id
_entity.type
_entity.pdbx_description
1 polymer ?
#
loop_
_entity_poly.entity_id
_entity_poly.type
_entity_poly.pdbx_seq_one_letter_code
_entity_poly.pdbx_strand_id
1 'polypeptide(L)'
;IQITRKEKTINRDKQNQKPRLLILTDIGGDPDDQQSMIRLMLYSNEFEIEGLIASASGTPGELGKSVTRPDLIKEIVNAYGKVRENLIKHSE
;
A
#
# COMPACT_ATOMS: atom_id res chain seq x y z
N ILE A 1 -37.34 15.98 -39.08
CA ILE A 1 -36.48 16.29 -37.92
C ILE A 1 -36.62 15.13 -36.94
N GLN A 2 -35.67 14.19 -36.93
CA GLN A 2 -35.61 13.14 -35.92
C GLN A 2 -34.28 13.30 -35.18
N ILE A 3 -34.37 13.55 -33.88
CA ILE A 3 -33.24 13.73 -32.98
C ILE A 3 -32.88 12.33 -32.46
N THR A 4 -31.84 11.72 -33.01
CA THR A 4 -31.34 10.45 -32.50
C THR A 4 -30.48 10.70 -31.26
N ARG A 5 -31.03 10.34 -30.09
CA ARG A 5 -30.31 10.31 -28.81
C ARG A 5 -29.17 9.29 -28.92
N LYS A 6 -27.92 9.73 -28.88
CA LYS A 6 -26.78 8.83 -28.64
C LYS A 6 -26.88 8.31 -27.21
N GLU A 7 -27.21 7.05 -27.05
CA GLU A 7 -27.03 6.36 -25.78
C GLU A 7 -25.54 6.32 -25.45
N LYS A 8 -25.18 6.91 -24.31
CA LYS A 8 -23.84 6.90 -23.76
C LYS A 8 -23.62 5.50 -23.19
N THR A 9 -22.89 4.64 -23.88
CA THR A 9 -22.47 3.34 -23.35
C THR A 9 -21.70 3.57 -22.06
N ILE A 10 -22.32 3.29 -20.92
CA ILE A 10 -21.67 3.35 -19.61
C ILE A 10 -20.77 2.11 -19.53
N ASN A 11 -19.45 2.30 -19.67
CA ASN A 11 -18.45 1.27 -19.42
C ASN A 11 -18.62 0.74 -17.99
N ARG A 12 -19.10 -0.50 -17.87
CA ARG A 12 -19.34 -1.19 -16.59
C ARG A 12 -18.05 -1.61 -15.87
N ASP A 13 -16.89 -1.48 -16.51
CA ASP A 13 -15.58 -1.89 -15.97
C ASP A 13 -15.05 -1.01 -14.83
N LYS A 14 -15.72 0.11 -14.53
CA LYS A 14 -15.32 1.03 -13.45
C LYS A 14 -15.82 0.64 -12.06
N GLN A 15 -16.60 -0.42 -11.92
CA GLN A 15 -17.31 -0.74 -10.67
C GLN A 15 -16.53 -1.66 -9.71
N ASN A 16 -15.34 -2.18 -10.08
CA ASN A 16 -14.63 -3.15 -9.23
C ASN A 16 -13.10 -3.02 -9.23
N GLN A 17 -12.56 -1.81 -9.46
CA GLN A 17 -11.11 -1.60 -9.37
C GLN A 17 -10.72 -1.24 -7.94
N LYS A 18 -9.84 -2.06 -7.34
CA LYS A 18 -9.25 -1.79 -6.03
C LYS A 18 -8.53 -0.42 -6.08
N PRO A 19 -8.56 0.38 -5.00
CA PRO A 19 -7.81 1.62 -4.98
C PRO A 19 -6.31 1.37 -5.13
N ARG A 20 -5.67 2.17 -5.99
CA ARG A 20 -4.21 2.16 -6.18
C ARG A 20 -3.55 2.89 -5.01
N LEU A 21 -2.54 2.27 -4.40
CA LEU A 21 -1.93 2.74 -3.17
C LEU A 21 -0.41 2.84 -3.33
N LEU A 22 0.13 4.03 -3.09
CA LEU A 22 1.57 4.30 -2.97
C LEU A 22 1.83 4.84 -1.57
N ILE A 23 2.76 4.24 -0.84
CA ILE A 23 3.09 4.65 0.53
C ILE A 23 4.49 5.25 0.58
N LEU A 24 4.60 6.39 1.25
CA LEU A 24 5.85 7.01 1.70
C LEU A 24 5.87 6.96 3.23
N THR A 25 6.93 6.41 3.83
CA THR A 25 7.05 6.23 5.28
C THR A 25 8.49 6.47 5.72
N ASP A 26 8.68 7.15 6.84
CA ASP A 26 9.95 7.35 7.52
C ASP A 26 10.31 6.20 8.48
N ILE A 27 9.82 5.00 8.13
CA ILE A 27 10.02 3.72 8.81
C ILE A 27 11.40 3.59 9.48
N GLY A 28 11.37 3.22 10.76
CA GLY A 28 12.58 3.09 11.58
C GLY A 28 12.91 4.34 12.40
N GLY A 29 12.13 5.42 12.27
CA GLY A 29 12.09 6.51 13.25
C GLY A 29 11.33 6.07 14.51
N ASP A 30 10.07 5.69 14.33
CA ASP A 30 9.18 5.22 15.39
C ASP A 30 8.67 3.79 15.12
N PRO A 31 8.21 3.06 16.16
CA PRO A 31 7.70 1.70 15.99
C PRO A 31 6.34 1.61 15.28
N ASP A 32 5.58 2.71 15.20
CA ASP A 32 4.22 2.75 14.65
C ASP A 32 4.19 2.59 13.12
N ASP A 33 5.21 3.07 12.39
CA ASP A 33 5.35 2.83 10.95
C ASP A 33 5.39 1.34 10.62
N GLN A 34 6.19 0.58 11.38
CA GLN A 34 6.33 -0.86 11.19
C GLN A 34 5.01 -1.57 11.50
N GLN A 35 4.35 -1.18 12.60
CA GLN A 35 3.05 -1.74 12.99
C GLN A 35 1.96 -1.46 11.96
N SER A 36 1.91 -0.22 11.45
CA SER A 36 0.96 0.21 10.44
C SER A 36 1.19 -0.52 9.11
N MET A 37 2.46 -0.73 8.72
CA MET A 37 2.78 -1.47 7.51
C MET A 37 2.48 -2.97 7.63
N ILE A 38 2.73 -3.59 8.79
CA ILE A 38 2.30 -4.98 9.07
C ILE A 38 0.79 -5.10 8.94
N ARG A 39 0.03 -4.14 9.51
CA ARG A 39 -1.43 -4.10 9.36
C ARG A 39 -1.82 -3.97 7.89
N LEU A 40 -1.18 -3.10 7.13
CA LEU A 40 -1.44 -2.95 5.69
C LEU A 40 -1.25 -4.28 4.94
N MET A 41 -0.23 -5.07 5.26
CA MET A 41 -0.01 -6.37 4.61
C MET A 41 -1.19 -7.34 4.81
N LEU A 42 -1.89 -7.27 5.95
CA LEU A 42 -3.09 -8.09 6.20
C LEU A 42 -4.30 -7.65 5.37
N TYR A 43 -4.34 -6.38 4.95
CA TYR A 43 -5.38 -5.80 4.09
C TYR A 43 -4.90 -5.60 2.66
N SER A 44 -3.78 -6.19 2.26
CA SER A 44 -3.21 -5.98 0.92
C SER A 44 -4.13 -6.48 -0.19
N ASN A 45 -5.09 -7.34 0.12
CA ASN A 45 -6.12 -7.80 -0.80
C ASN A 45 -7.13 -6.67 -1.14
N GLU A 46 -7.25 -5.62 -0.35
CA GLU A 46 -8.18 -4.51 -0.61
C GLU A 46 -7.60 -3.44 -1.55
N PHE A 47 -6.29 -3.49 -1.83
CA PHE A 47 -5.56 -2.45 -2.56
C PHE A 47 -4.73 -3.00 -3.70
N GLU A 48 -4.49 -2.18 -4.72
CA GLU A 48 -3.41 -2.37 -5.68
C GLU A 48 -2.20 -1.58 -5.19
N ILE A 49 -1.30 -2.23 -4.45
CA ILE A 49 -0.12 -1.57 -3.88
C ILE A 49 0.93 -1.40 -4.99
N GLU A 50 1.16 -0.15 -5.38
CA GLU A 50 2.07 0.26 -6.46
C GLU A 50 3.50 0.44 -5.97
N GLY A 51 3.68 0.74 -4.67
CA GLY A 51 5.00 0.91 -4.11
C GLY A 51 5.00 1.24 -2.62
N LEU A 52 6.12 0.87 -1.99
CA LEU A 52 6.47 1.17 -0.61
C LEU A 52 7.82 1.91 -0.64
N ILE A 53 7.81 3.19 -0.29
CA ILE A 53 8.98 4.07 -0.39
C ILE A 53 9.42 4.46 1.03
N ALA A 54 10.65 4.11 1.37
CA ALA A 54 11.28 4.59 2.61
C ALA A 54 11.76 6.04 2.42
N SER A 55 11.06 7.00 3.02
CA SER A 55 11.62 8.32 3.30
C SER A 55 12.61 8.23 4.46
N ALA A 56 13.38 9.29 4.64
CA ALA A 56 14.41 9.29 5.66
C ALA A 56 13.78 9.41 7.05
N SER A 57 14.13 8.48 7.94
CA SER A 57 13.76 8.45 9.34
C SER A 57 14.46 9.54 10.13
N GLY A 58 13.72 10.17 11.04
CA GLY A 58 14.22 11.10 12.05
C GLY A 58 13.89 12.56 11.78
N THR A 59 13.31 13.21 12.79
CA THR A 59 13.00 14.64 12.78
C THR A 59 14.29 15.45 12.71
N PRO A 60 14.41 16.45 11.80
CA PRO A 60 15.50 17.42 11.84
C PRO A 60 15.55 18.09 13.22
N GLY A 61 16.59 17.79 14.00
CA GLY A 61 16.79 18.31 15.36
C GLY A 61 16.77 17.25 16.47
N GLU A 62 16.14 16.09 16.26
CA GLU A 62 16.10 14.99 17.24
C GLU A 62 17.14 13.90 16.92
N LEU A 63 17.33 13.61 15.63
CA LEU A 63 18.33 12.65 15.14
C LEU A 63 19.43 13.39 14.37
N GLY A 64 20.69 13.14 14.75
CA GLY A 64 21.86 13.83 14.18
C GLY A 64 22.11 13.55 12.69
N LYS A 65 21.45 12.56 12.10
CA LYS A 65 21.46 12.28 10.66
C LYS A 65 20.13 11.69 10.20
N SER A 66 19.66 12.19 9.06
CA SER A 66 18.55 11.62 8.31
C SER A 66 19.04 10.35 7.59
N VAL A 67 18.38 9.21 7.83
CA VAL A 67 18.77 7.89 7.28
C VAL A 67 17.54 7.22 6.68
N THR A 68 17.63 6.64 5.49
CA THR A 68 16.53 5.83 4.93
C THR A 68 16.68 4.36 5.35
N ARG A 69 15.55 3.68 5.60
CA ARG A 69 15.53 2.27 6.05
C ARG A 69 14.68 1.34 5.17
N PRO A 70 14.98 1.21 3.86
CA PRO A 70 14.26 0.29 2.98
C PRO A 70 14.46 -1.19 3.34
N ASP A 71 15.46 -1.52 4.17
CA ASP A 71 15.67 -2.84 4.75
C ASP A 71 14.48 -3.31 5.59
N LEU A 72 13.90 -2.43 6.40
CA LEU A 72 12.74 -2.75 7.24
C LEU A 72 11.49 -3.05 6.40
N ILE A 73 11.32 -2.34 5.28
CA ILE A 73 10.25 -2.64 4.32
C ILE A 73 10.42 -4.05 3.76
N LYS A 74 11.63 -4.39 3.31
CA LYS A 74 11.94 -5.73 2.78
C LYS A 74 11.71 -6.81 3.83
N GLU A 75 12.10 -6.57 5.08
CA GLU A 75 11.90 -7.52 6.17
C GLU A 75 10.42 -7.85 6.36
N ILE A 76 9.56 -6.83 6.45
CA ILE A 76 8.12 -7.01 6.64
C ILE A 76 7.48 -7.70 5.42
N VAL A 77 7.84 -7.31 4.20
CA VAL A 77 7.32 -7.95 2.97
C VAL A 77 7.76 -9.43 2.90
N ASN A 78 9.01 -9.73 3.24
CA ASN A 78 9.51 -11.10 3.31
C ASN A 78 8.78 -11.93 4.39
N ALA A 79 8.50 -11.32 5.55
CA ALA A 79 7.74 -11.97 6.62
C ALA A 79 6.29 -12.26 6.18
N TYR A 80 5.63 -11.29 5.53
CA TYR A 80 4.32 -11.50 4.92
C TYR A 80 4.34 -12.65 3.91
N GLY A 81 5.37 -12.72 3.05
CA GLY A 81 5.54 -13.80 2.08
C GLY A 81 5.52 -15.21 2.71
N LYS A 82 6.05 -15.37 3.92
CA LYS A 82 6.05 -16.65 4.66
C LYS A 82 4.66 -17.08 5.14
N VAL A 83 3.75 -16.14 5.39
CA VAL A 83 2.40 -16.42 5.92
C VAL A 83 1.29 -16.24 4.89
N ARG A 84 1.61 -15.69 3.72
CA ARG A 84 0.67 -15.37 2.64
C ARG A 84 -0.20 -16.56 2.21
N GLU A 85 0.36 -17.76 2.14
CA GLU A 85 -0.40 -18.97 1.76
C GLU A 85 -1.55 -19.27 2.71
N ASN A 86 -1.40 -18.95 4.01
CA ASN A 86 -2.48 -19.11 4.97
C ASN A 86 -3.47 -17.95 4.90
N LEU A 87 -2.99 -16.72 4.72
CA LEU A 87 -3.85 -15.53 4.65
C LEU A 87 -4.83 -15.58 3.47
N ILE A 88 -4.39 -16.05 2.30
CA ILE A 88 -5.25 -16.15 1.11
C ILE A 88 -6.44 -17.10 1.32
N LYS A 89 -6.36 -18.06 2.25
CA LYS A 89 -7.49 -18.96 2.56
C LYS A 89 -8.65 -18.26 3.27
N HIS A 90 -8.42 -17.03 3.77
CA HIS A 90 -9.38 -16.26 4.57
C HIS A 90 -9.87 -14.99 3.87
N SER A 91 -9.56 -14.83 2.58
CA SER A 91 -10.01 -13.71 1.74
C SER A 91 -10.54 -14.24 0.42
N GLU A 92 -11.58 -13.60 -0.12
CA GLU A 92 -12.20 -13.94 -1.42
C GLU A 92 -11.29 -13.62 -2.63
#